data_AF-A0A087UI85-F1
#
_entry.id   AF-A0A087UI85-F1
#
_cell.length_a   1.000
_cell.length_b   1.000
_cell.length_c   1.000
_cell.angle_alpha   90.00
_cell.angle_beta   90.00
_cell.angle_gamma   90.00
#
_symmetry.space_group_name_H-M   'P 1'
#
loop_
_entity.id
_entity.type
_entity.pdbx_description
1 polymer ?
#
loop_
_entity_poly.entity_id
_entity_poly.type
_entity_poly.pdbx_seq_one_letter_code
_entity_poly.pdbx_strand_id
1 'polypeptide(L)'
;MLAANSMKPNKRHLETLYSEYVNKPREFFELKLKSHEKQKSFFKETLSVNKKALIASYKVSYKIARCKKPRTVGEDLILPAAIEIVETMFGDNFSKHLQSILL
;
A
#
# COMPACT_ATOMS: atom_id res chain seq x y z
N MET A 1 -33.32 32.58 10.80
CA MET A 1 -31.87 32.87 10.98
C MET A 1 -31.08 31.59 10.78
N LEU A 2 -30.33 31.46 9.69
CA LEU A 2 -29.38 30.35 9.53
C LEU A 2 -28.26 30.55 10.56
N ALA A 3 -28.15 29.64 11.52
CA ALA A 3 -27.17 29.74 12.60
C ALA A 3 -25.75 29.78 12.01
N ALA A 4 -24.92 30.72 12.47
CA ALA A 4 -23.52 30.87 12.07
C ALA A 4 -22.69 29.57 12.17
N ASN A 5 -23.16 28.62 12.98
CA ASN A 5 -22.61 27.28 13.12
C ASN A 5 -22.75 26.38 11.87
N SER A 6 -23.66 26.70 10.94
CA SER A 6 -23.89 25.97 9.69
C SER A 6 -22.83 26.27 8.61
N MET A 7 -22.03 27.34 8.78
CA MET A 7 -20.99 27.76 7.83
C MET A 7 -19.63 27.08 8.07
N LYS A 8 -19.49 26.21 9.08
CA LYS A 8 -18.30 25.38 9.21
C LYS A 8 -18.49 24.15 8.32
N PRO A 9 -17.69 23.98 7.25
CA PRO A 9 -17.97 23.02 6.17
C PRO A 9 -18.10 21.57 6.64
N ASN A 10 -17.63 21.24 7.85
CA ASN A 10 -17.64 19.89 8.39
C ASN A 10 -18.65 19.63 9.52
N LYS A 11 -19.40 20.63 10.00
CA LYS A 11 -20.25 20.45 11.19
C LYS A 11 -21.43 19.52 10.91
N ARG A 12 -22.09 19.72 9.76
CA ARG A 12 -23.22 18.88 9.34
C ARG A 12 -22.80 17.42 9.06
N HIS A 13 -21.61 17.23 8.49
CA HIS A 13 -21.04 15.91 8.22
C HIS A 13 -20.72 15.17 9.52
N LEU A 14 -20.13 15.87 10.49
CA LEU A 14 -19.86 15.33 11.82
C LEU A 14 -21.17 14.94 12.54
N GLU A 15 -22.18 15.81 12.50
CA GLU A 15 -23.47 15.56 13.17
C GLU A 15 -24.28 14.42 12.53
N THR A 16 -24.19 14.23 11.21
CA THR A 16 -24.99 13.21 10.48
C THR A 16 -24.30 11.85 10.38
N LEU A 17 -22.98 11.80 10.19
CA LEU A 17 -22.26 10.55 9.96
C LEU A 17 -21.41 10.10 11.16
N TYR A 18 -21.12 11.01 12.09
CA TYR A 18 -20.16 10.83 13.17
C TYR A 18 -20.70 11.41 14.48
N SER A 19 -21.99 11.17 14.73
CA SER A 19 -22.75 11.75 15.86
C SER A 19 -22.09 11.49 17.22
N GLU A 20 -21.38 10.37 17.36
CA GLU A 20 -20.63 9.98 18.55
C GLU A 20 -19.44 10.91 18.88
N TYR A 21 -19.03 11.75 17.94
CA TYR A 21 -17.92 12.69 18.07
C TYR A 21 -18.32 14.15 18.30
N VAL A 22 -19.61 14.48 18.15
CA VAL A 22 -20.13 15.88 18.15
C VAL A 22 -19.81 16.66 19.42
N ASN A 23 -19.87 15.99 20.57
CA ASN A 23 -19.67 16.62 21.88
C ASN A 23 -18.36 16.17 22.55
N LYS A 24 -17.42 15.59 21.79
CA LYS A 24 -16.13 15.19 22.35
C LYS A 24 -15.29 16.44 22.63
N PRO A 25 -14.61 16.51 23.78
CA PRO A 25 -13.79 17.64 24.13
C PRO A 25 -12.54 17.69 23.23
N ARG A 26 -11.89 18.85 23.13
CA ARG A 26 -10.74 19.07 22.24
C ARG A 26 -9.63 18.04 22.49
N GLU A 27 -9.39 17.73 23.75
CA GLU A 27 -8.38 16.80 24.25
C GLU A 27 -8.54 15.41 23.64
N PHE A 28 -9.79 14.97 23.37
CA PHE A 28 -10.06 13.70 22.69
C PHE A 28 -9.44 13.66 21.29
N PHE A 29 -9.59 14.74 20.53
CA PHE A 29 -9.07 14.83 19.17
C PHE A 29 -7.56 14.99 19.15
N GLU A 30 -6.99 15.70 20.13
CA GLU A 30 -5.53 15.82 20.27
C GLU A 30 -4.87 14.48 20.60
N LEU A 31 -5.49 13.67 21.47
CA LEU A 31 -5.04 12.30 21.76
C LEU A 31 -5.15 11.40 20.52
N LYS A 32 -6.26 11.50 19.78
CA LYS A 32 -6.46 10.73 18.54
C LYS A 32 -5.42 11.13 17.47
N LEU A 33 -5.10 12.42 17.33
CA LEU A 33 -4.05 12.90 16.45
C LEU A 33 -2.69 12.30 16.81
N LYS A 34 -2.28 12.39 18.09
CA LYS A 34 -1.02 11.79 18.57
C LYS A 34 -0.95 10.29 18.29
N SER A 35 -2.06 9.58 18.49
CA SER A 35 -2.13 8.14 18.18
C SER A 35 -1.94 7.87 16.69
N HIS A 36 -2.59 8.64 15.82
CA HIS A 36 -2.43 8.51 14.37
C HIS A 36 -1.03 8.88 13.89
N GLU A 37 -0.39 9.89 14.46
CA GLU A 37 1.00 10.26 14.14
C GLU A 37 1.96 9.13 14.49
N LYS A 38 1.78 8.51 15.67
CA LYS A 38 2.56 7.33 16.08
C LYS A 38 2.34 6.13 15.15
N GLN A 39 1.09 5.88 14.73
CA GLN A 39 0.80 4.83 13.76
C GLN A 39 1.47 5.13 12.41
N LYS A 40 1.40 6.38 11.95
CA LYS A 40 2.02 6.82 10.70
C LYS A 40 3.54 6.65 10.73
N SER A 41 4.21 7.02 11.83
CA SER A 41 5.65 6.81 11.96
C SER A 41 6.00 5.33 11.99
N PHE A 42 5.25 4.53 12.75
CA PHE A 42 5.40 3.07 12.78
C PHE A 42 5.28 2.45 11.39
N PHE A 43 4.26 2.82 10.61
CA PHE A 43 4.11 2.34 9.24
C PHE A 43 5.24 2.82 8.34
N LYS A 44 5.71 4.06 8.48
CA LYS A 44 6.82 4.57 7.67
C LYS A 44 8.12 3.80 7.93
N GLU A 45 8.38 3.44 9.19
CA GLU A 45 9.55 2.64 9.58
C GLU A 45 9.40 1.19 9.15
N THR A 46 8.26 0.57 9.44
CA THR A 46 8.00 -0.87 9.20
C THR A 46 7.78 -1.18 7.72
N LEU A 47 7.11 -0.29 6.99
CA LEU A 47 6.81 -0.43 5.56
C LEU A 47 7.81 0.34 4.70
N SER A 48 9.00 0.66 5.21
CA SER A 48 10.10 1.13 4.38
C SER A 48 10.51 0.01 3.43
N VAL A 49 9.82 -0.09 2.29
CA VAL A 49 10.08 -1.12 1.29
C VAL A 49 11.37 -0.78 0.58
N ASN A 50 12.25 -1.78 0.45
CA ASN A 50 13.42 -1.67 -0.39
C ASN A 50 13.00 -1.24 -1.81
N LYS A 51 13.57 -0.15 -2.34
CA LYS A 51 13.23 0.36 -3.68
C LYS A 51 13.30 -0.73 -4.76
N LYS A 52 14.27 -1.65 -4.66
CA LYS A 52 14.39 -2.79 -5.57
C LYS A 52 13.22 -3.75 -5.46
N ALA A 53 12.73 -4.03 -4.25
CA ALA A 53 11.59 -4.91 -4.03
C ALA A 53 10.29 -4.30 -4.59
N LEU A 54 10.11 -2.98 -4.46
CA LEU A 54 9.00 -2.26 -5.08
C LEU A 54 9.05 -2.36 -6.62
N ILE A 55 10.22 -2.12 -7.22
CA ILE A 55 10.42 -2.22 -8.67
C ILE A 55 10.16 -3.65 -9.15
N ALA A 56 10.65 -4.66 -8.43
CA ALA A 56 10.45 -6.08 -8.74
C ALA A 56 8.95 -6.44 -8.73
N SER A 57 8.23 -6.06 -7.66
CA SER A 57 6.78 -6.30 -7.53
C SER A 57 5.99 -5.65 -8.66
N TYR A 58 6.32 -4.41 -9.01
CA TYR A 58 5.68 -3.70 -10.13
C TYR A 58 5.92 -4.43 -11.46
N LYS A 59 7.16 -4.80 -11.78
CA LYS A 59 7.52 -5.51 -13.02
C LYS A 59 6.78 -6.84 -13.16
N VAL A 60 6.70 -7.64 -12.09
CA VAL A 60 5.97 -8.92 -12.10
C VAL A 60 4.48 -8.69 -12.31
N SER A 61 3.88 -7.77 -11.55
CA SER A 61 2.45 -7.45 -11.65
C SER A 61 2.09 -6.95 -13.05
N TYR A 62 2.95 -6.12 -13.64
CA TYR A 62 2.80 -5.63 -15.00
C TYR A 62 2.85 -6.75 -16.05
N LYS A 63 3.80 -7.68 -15.95
CA LYS A 63 3.86 -8.86 -16.84
C LYS A 63 2.59 -9.71 -16.72
N ILE A 64 2.14 -10.00 -15.51
CA ILE A 64 0.91 -10.77 -15.25
C ILE A 64 -0.30 -10.06 -15.89
N ALA A 65 -0.46 -8.76 -15.65
CA ALA A 65 -1.56 -7.97 -16.21
C ALA A 65 -1.55 -7.96 -17.75
N ARG A 66 -0.36 -7.89 -18.37
CA ARG A 66 -0.20 -7.92 -19.83
C ARG A 66 -0.58 -9.25 -20.45
N CYS A 67 -0.41 -10.36 -19.73
CA CYS A 67 -0.74 -11.68 -20.25
C CYS A 67 -2.25 -11.83 -20.53
N LYS A 68 -3.14 -11.08 -19.84
CA LYS A 68 -4.60 -11.07 -20.05
C LYS A 68 -5.27 -12.45 -20.13
N LYS A 69 -4.63 -13.50 -19.61
CA LYS A 69 -5.09 -14.89 -19.67
C LYS A 69 -5.74 -15.31 -18.33
N PRO A 70 -6.74 -16.20 -18.36
CA PRO A 70 -7.31 -16.79 -17.15
C PRO A 70 -6.26 -17.59 -16.35
N ARG A 71 -6.60 -17.88 -15.09
CA ARG A 71 -5.77 -18.35 -13.95
C ARG A 71 -4.99 -19.68 -14.15
N THR A 72 -4.77 -20.16 -15.37
CA THR A 72 -4.04 -21.39 -15.70
C THR A 72 -2.59 -21.18 -16.14
N VAL A 73 -2.13 -19.93 -16.29
CA VAL A 73 -0.74 -19.59 -16.73
C VAL A 73 0.19 -19.34 -15.53
N GLY A 74 -0.20 -19.76 -14.33
CA GLY A 74 0.62 -19.57 -13.13
C GLY A 74 1.99 -20.24 -13.28
N GLU A 75 2.02 -21.48 -13.77
CA GLU A 75 3.25 -22.26 -13.96
C GLU A 75 4.18 -21.61 -15.00
N ASP A 76 3.65 -21.16 -16.14
CA ASP A 76 4.43 -20.45 -17.17
C ASP A 76 4.99 -19.11 -16.69
N LEU A 77 4.35 -18.45 -15.71
CA LEU A 77 4.74 -17.13 -15.22
C LEU A 77 5.57 -17.17 -13.94
N ILE A 78 5.55 -18.27 -13.18
CA ILE A 78 6.31 -18.40 -11.93
C ILE A 78 7.81 -18.23 -12.20
N LEU A 79 8.37 -18.96 -13.17
CA LEU A 79 9.81 -18.89 -13.46
C LEU A 79 10.22 -17.51 -14.04
N PRO A 80 9.55 -16.94 -15.05
CA PRO A 80 9.85 -15.59 -15.53
C PRO A 80 9.69 -14.50 -14.46
N ALA A 81 8.72 -14.65 -13.55
CA ALA A 81 8.57 -13.73 -12.43
C ALA A 81 9.71 -13.87 -11.41
N ALA A 82 10.12 -15.10 -11.08
CA ALA A 82 11.24 -15.35 -10.18
C ALA A 82 12.56 -14.79 -10.71
N ILE A 83 12.84 -14.99 -12.00
CA ILE A 83 14.01 -14.42 -12.69
C ILE A 83 13.99 -12.89 -12.59
N GLU A 84 12.87 -12.25 -12.92
CA GLU A 84 12.74 -10.78 -12.89
C GLU A 84 12.92 -10.22 -11.47
N ILE A 85 12.41 -10.93 -10.45
CA ILE A 85 12.60 -10.57 -9.04
C ILE A 85 14.08 -10.65 -8.67
N VAL A 86 14.74 -11.78 -8.96
CA VAL A 86 16.14 -11.98 -8.57
C VAL A 86 17.07 -11.05 -9.32
N GLU A 87 16.83 -10.80 -10.61
CA GLU A 87 17.57 -9.82 -11.40
C GLU A 87 17.43 -8.41 -10.81
N THR A 88 16.21 -7.99 -10.50
CA THR A 88 15.96 -6.65 -9.96
C THR A 88 16.56 -6.48 -8.55
N MET A 89 16.53 -7.54 -7.73
CA MET A 89 17.02 -7.50 -6.34
C MET A 89 18.54 -7.63 -6.25
N PHE A 90 19.12 -8.58 -6.98
CA PHE A 90 20.50 -9.07 -6.80
C PHE A 90 21.39 -8.90 -8.04
N GLY A 91 20.80 -8.55 -9.20
CA GLY A 91 21.51 -8.37 -10.47
C GLY A 91 21.63 -9.64 -11.31
N ASP A 92 22.07 -9.48 -12.55
CA ASP A 92 22.01 -10.49 -13.62
C ASP A 92 22.79 -11.78 -13.32
N ASN A 93 23.83 -11.70 -12.50
CA ASN A 93 24.64 -12.87 -12.18
C ASN A 93 23.81 -13.93 -11.42
N PHE A 94 22.95 -13.48 -10.49
CA PHE A 94 22.11 -14.38 -9.70
C PHE A 94 20.90 -14.88 -10.49
N SER A 95 20.36 -14.07 -11.42
CA SER A 95 19.22 -14.48 -12.24
C SER A 95 19.59 -15.55 -13.26
N LYS A 96 20.82 -15.52 -13.80
CA LYS A 96 21.35 -16.57 -14.69
C LYS A 96 21.46 -17.93 -14.02
N HIS A 97 21.78 -17.98 -12.72
CA HIS A 97 21.78 -19.24 -11.97
C HIS A 97 20.37 -19.84 -11.89
N LEU A 98 19.33 -19.01 -11.69
CA LEU A 98 17.94 -19.46 -11.68
C LEU A 98 17.49 -20.05 -13.03
N GLN A 99 17.95 -19.49 -14.14
CA GLN A 99 17.71 -20.04 -15.48
C GLN A 99 18.35 -21.42 -15.65
N SER A 100 19.43 -21.72 -14.92
CA SER A 100 20.14 -23.00 -14.98
C SER A 100 19.59 -24.08 -14.04
N ILE A 101 18.67 -23.74 -13.12
CA ILE A 101 18.17 -24.67 -12.08
C ILE A 101 17.01 -25.54 -12.59
N LEU A 102 16.21 -25.04 -13.53
CA LEU A 102 15.18 -25.82 -14.22
C LEU A 102 15.57 -25.93 -15.70
N LEU A 103 15.81 -27.17 -16.12
CA LEU A 103 16.09 -27.65 -17.48
C LEU A 103 15.47 -26.83 -18.61
#